data_AF-A0A9E2XI97-F1
#
_entry.id   AF-A0A9E2XI97-F1
#
_cell.length_a   1.000
_cell.length_b   1.000
_cell.length_c   1.000
_cell.angle_alpha   90.00
_cell.angle_beta   90.00
_cell.angle_gamma   90.00
#
_symmetry.space_group_name_H-M   'P 1'
#
loop_
_entity.id
_entity.type
_entity.pdbx_description
1 polymer ?
#
loop_
_entity_poly.entity_id
_entity_poly.type
_entity_poly.pdbx_seq_one_letter_code
_entity_poly.pdbx_strand_id
1 'polypeptide(L)'
;RVGDNVWARMVENVMPNLQQVAPIWEDGLSPHGFSGPMMSRWIVPIDDTRTMFVELRHVNENGAAPAMPAWWADRGIMLPGQLAMDSYEESQRRPGDYEAQVSQRPIAVHGLEHLATTDRGVAMFRKLVRNGIQAVRDGQDPLGLSRGNAVLPTFCNDTVVHQPPAVDPKADPIADRAAMRATGRRLAEGYVKDPPLLPRA
;
A
#
# COMPACT_ATOMS: atom_id res chain seq x y z
N ARG A 1 7.23 7.85 -13.85
CA ARG A 1 7.42 7.65 -15.30
C ARG A 1 8.46 6.57 -15.51
N VAL A 2 8.21 5.68 -16.47
CA VAL A 2 9.16 4.67 -16.93
C VAL A 2 9.14 4.74 -18.45
N GLY A 3 10.12 5.40 -19.06
CA GLY A 3 10.09 5.74 -20.49
C GLY A 3 8.81 6.49 -20.89
N ASP A 4 8.09 5.93 -21.85
CA ASP A 4 6.81 6.46 -22.35
C ASP A 4 5.60 6.07 -21.48
N ASN A 5 5.81 5.37 -20.37
CA ASN A 5 4.73 4.94 -19.49
C ASN A 5 4.65 5.77 -18.21
N VAL A 6 3.42 5.90 -17.72
CA VAL A 6 3.09 6.37 -16.38
C VAL A 6 2.61 5.17 -15.58
N TRP A 7 3.44 4.74 -14.63
CA TRP A 7 3.09 3.74 -13.64
C TRP A 7 2.44 4.41 -12.42
N ALA A 8 1.18 4.08 -12.18
CA ALA A 8 0.43 4.46 -10.99
C ALA A 8 0.39 3.27 -10.02
N ARG A 9 0.97 3.48 -8.84
CA ARG A 9 0.98 2.51 -7.74
C ARG A 9 0.14 3.05 -6.59
N MET A 10 -0.84 2.28 -6.16
CA MET A 10 -1.74 2.61 -5.05
C MET A 10 -1.61 1.54 -3.98
N VAL A 11 -1.30 1.95 -2.76
CA VAL A 11 -1.25 1.11 -1.56
C VAL A 11 -2.31 1.63 -0.61
N GLU A 12 -3.03 0.72 0.04
CA GLU A 12 -4.21 1.09 0.82
C GLU A 12 -4.10 0.61 2.27
N ASN A 13 -4.64 1.41 3.18
CA ASN A 13 -4.94 0.98 4.54
C ASN A 13 -6.45 1.11 4.75
N VAL A 14 -7.10 -0.01 5.05
CA VAL A 14 -8.51 -0.08 5.44
C VAL A 14 -8.58 -0.14 6.95
N MET A 15 -9.40 0.75 7.53
CA MET A 15 -9.53 0.85 8.97
C MET A 15 -10.05 -0.46 9.59
N PRO A 16 -9.60 -0.82 10.80
CA PRO A 16 -8.62 -0.10 11.61
C PRO A 16 -7.15 -0.47 11.33
N ASN A 17 -6.89 -1.62 10.70
CA ASN A 17 -5.55 -2.23 10.67
C ASN A 17 -5.30 -3.21 9.52
N LEU A 18 -6.09 -3.15 8.44
CA LEU A 18 -5.85 -3.91 7.23
C LEU A 18 -4.99 -3.10 6.27
N GLN A 19 -3.85 -3.64 5.86
CA GLN A 19 -2.98 -3.10 4.83
C GLN A 19 -3.10 -3.96 3.57
N GLN A 20 -3.21 -3.32 2.42
CA GLN A 20 -3.05 -3.97 1.12
C GLN A 20 -1.86 -3.37 0.38
N VAL A 21 -1.02 -4.24 -0.20
CA VAL A 21 0.19 -3.83 -0.91
C VAL A 21 0.13 -4.33 -2.34
N ALA A 22 0.45 -3.45 -3.29
CA ALA A 22 0.52 -3.76 -4.70
C ALA A 22 1.78 -4.60 -5.02
N PRO A 23 1.78 -5.43 -6.08
CA PRO A 23 2.93 -6.24 -6.51
C PRO A 23 4.29 -5.51 -6.45
N ILE A 24 5.27 -6.06 -5.74
CA ILE A 24 6.60 -5.42 -5.62
C ILE A 24 7.53 -5.72 -6.81
N TRP A 25 7.06 -6.50 -7.78
CA TRP A 25 7.81 -6.93 -8.97
C TRP A 25 7.36 -6.22 -10.25
N GLU A 26 6.48 -5.23 -10.14
CA GLU A 26 6.11 -4.36 -11.26
C GLU A 26 7.31 -3.48 -11.68
N ASP A 27 7.52 -3.35 -12.99
CA ASP A 27 8.62 -2.56 -13.57
C ASP A 27 8.13 -1.33 -14.34
N GLY A 28 6.82 -1.23 -14.62
CA GLY A 28 6.21 -0.14 -15.35
C GLY A 28 6.52 -0.10 -16.85
N LEU A 29 7.12 -1.15 -17.40
CA LEU A 29 7.54 -1.21 -18.81
C LEU A 29 6.40 -1.63 -19.75
N SER A 30 5.47 -2.47 -19.28
CA SER A 30 4.37 -2.98 -20.09
C SER A 30 3.04 -2.36 -19.68
N PRO A 31 2.30 -1.67 -20.57
CA PRO A 31 0.99 -1.14 -20.25
C PRO A 31 -0.02 -2.22 -19.88
N HIS A 32 -0.74 -2.02 -18.78
CA HIS A 32 -1.84 -2.88 -18.36
C HIS A 32 -2.84 -2.09 -17.50
N GLY A 33 -4.06 -2.60 -17.41
CA GLY A 33 -5.12 -2.03 -16.57
C GLY A 33 -4.93 -2.30 -15.08
N PHE A 34 -6.02 -2.24 -14.32
CA PHE A 34 -6.00 -2.51 -12.88
C PHE A 34 -5.43 -3.91 -12.58
N SER A 35 -4.32 -3.97 -11.86
CA SER A 35 -3.74 -5.20 -11.29
C SER A 35 -3.78 -5.09 -9.77
N GLY A 36 -4.59 -5.92 -9.13
CA GLY A 36 -4.92 -5.83 -7.71
C GLY A 36 -3.74 -6.08 -6.76
N PRO A 37 -3.99 -6.09 -5.44
CA PRO A 37 -2.94 -6.24 -4.45
C PRO A 37 -2.27 -7.62 -4.51
N MET A 38 -0.97 -7.68 -4.23
CA MET A 38 -0.26 -8.95 -4.03
C MET A 38 -0.61 -9.58 -2.68
N MET A 39 -0.94 -8.78 -1.66
CA MET A 39 -1.26 -9.27 -0.33
C MET A 39 -2.25 -8.38 0.40
N SER A 40 -2.98 -9.02 1.33
CA SER A 40 -3.78 -8.37 2.37
C SER A 40 -3.23 -8.78 3.74
N ARG A 41 -2.88 -7.82 4.59
CA ARG A 41 -2.27 -8.07 5.89
C ARG A 41 -2.99 -7.31 7.00
N TRP A 42 -3.40 -8.02 8.04
CA TRP A 42 -3.84 -7.39 9.29
C TRP A 42 -2.67 -7.25 10.25
N ILE A 43 -2.54 -6.05 10.82
CA ILE A 43 -1.60 -5.74 11.89
C ILE A 43 -2.38 -5.78 13.19
N VAL A 44 -2.38 -6.92 13.86
CA VAL A 44 -3.24 -7.20 15.03
C VAL A 44 -2.47 -6.87 16.30
N PRO A 45 -2.91 -5.90 17.12
CA PRO A 45 -2.29 -5.67 18.43
C PRO A 45 -2.49 -6.91 19.31
N ILE A 46 -1.42 -7.40 19.93
CA ILE A 46 -1.49 -8.42 20.99
C ILE A 46 -1.54 -7.71 22.35
N ASP A 47 -0.66 -6.72 22.53
CA ASP A 47 -0.59 -5.83 23.68
C ASP A 47 0.07 -4.51 23.27
N ASP A 48 0.41 -3.67 24.25
CA ASP A 48 0.97 -2.33 24.04
C ASP A 48 2.33 -2.31 23.30
N THR A 49 3.05 -3.44 23.26
CA THR A 49 4.42 -3.53 22.71
C THR A 49 4.60 -4.64 21.69
N ARG A 50 3.58 -5.47 21.44
CA ARG A 50 3.64 -6.60 20.51
C ARG A 50 2.46 -6.62 19.56
N THR A 51 2.74 -6.96 18.31
CA THR A 51 1.74 -7.13 17.25
C THR A 51 1.94 -8.46 16.54
N MET A 52 0.87 -8.98 15.93
CA MET A 52 0.90 -10.13 15.04
C MET A 52 0.53 -9.68 13.63
N PHE A 53 1.27 -10.15 12.63
CA PHE A 53 0.87 -10.03 11.23
C PHE A 53 0.07 -11.25 10.82
N VAL A 54 -1.16 -11.05 10.37
CA VAL A 54 -1.97 -12.07 9.70
C VAL A 54 -2.01 -11.72 8.23
N GLU A 55 -1.30 -12.46 7.40
CA GLU A 55 -1.13 -12.18 5.98
C GLU A 55 -1.85 -13.21 5.10
N LEU A 56 -2.58 -12.71 4.12
CA LEU A 56 -3.09 -13.47 2.99
C LEU A 56 -2.33 -13.05 1.74
N ARG A 57 -1.63 -14.00 1.12
CA ARG A 57 -0.99 -13.80 -0.17
C ARG A 57 -1.98 -14.06 -1.29
N HIS A 58 -2.05 -13.13 -2.23
CA HIS A 58 -2.81 -13.29 -3.44
C HIS A 58 -1.88 -13.88 -4.50
N VAL A 59 -2.23 -15.06 -4.99
CA VAL A 59 -1.47 -15.82 -5.97
C VAL A 59 -2.36 -15.95 -7.20
N ASN A 60 -1.86 -15.51 -8.36
CA ASN A 60 -2.61 -15.64 -9.60
C ASN A 60 -2.19 -16.93 -10.32
N GLU A 61 -3.16 -17.80 -10.58
CA GLU A 61 -2.96 -19.07 -11.27
C GLU A 61 -2.81 -18.90 -12.80
N ASN A 62 -3.25 -17.77 -13.35
CA ASN A 62 -3.43 -17.55 -14.80
C ASN A 62 -2.31 -16.73 -15.46
N GLY A 63 -1.15 -16.59 -14.83
CA GLY A 63 0.02 -15.95 -15.47
C GLY A 63 -0.18 -14.49 -15.89
N ALA A 64 -0.98 -13.72 -15.15
CA ALA A 64 -1.18 -12.30 -15.45
C ALA A 64 0.14 -11.52 -15.45
N ALA A 65 0.22 -10.51 -16.31
CA ALA A 65 1.34 -9.58 -16.36
C ALA A 65 1.20 -8.48 -15.28
N PRO A 66 2.30 -8.07 -14.62
CA PRO A 66 3.64 -8.66 -14.69
C PRO A 66 3.68 -10.04 -14.02
N ALA A 67 4.49 -10.94 -14.60
CA ALA A 67 4.56 -12.33 -14.17
C ALA A 67 4.94 -12.40 -12.69
N MET A 68 4.05 -13.03 -11.90
CA MET A 68 4.28 -13.27 -10.49
C MET A 68 5.54 -14.13 -10.29
N PRO A 69 6.53 -13.69 -9.50
CA PRO A 69 7.72 -14.48 -9.23
C PRO A 69 7.41 -15.78 -8.49
N ALA A 70 8.12 -16.86 -8.83
CA ALA A 70 7.94 -18.17 -8.19
C ALA A 70 8.16 -18.12 -6.66
N TRP A 71 9.06 -17.25 -6.18
CA TRP A 71 9.34 -17.10 -4.75
C TRP A 71 8.14 -16.56 -3.96
N TRP A 72 7.24 -15.79 -4.59
CA TRP A 72 6.06 -15.26 -3.91
C TRP A 72 5.02 -16.35 -3.63
N ALA A 73 4.85 -17.26 -4.60
CA ALA A 73 3.95 -18.40 -4.51
C ALA A 73 4.48 -19.50 -3.56
N ASP A 74 5.78 -19.50 -3.25
CA ASP A 74 6.37 -20.43 -2.30
C ASP A 74 6.03 -20.04 -0.85
N ARG A 75 5.26 -20.90 -0.17
CA ARG A 75 4.85 -20.72 1.23
C ARG A 75 6.01 -20.83 2.22
N GLY A 76 7.13 -21.46 1.82
CA GLY A 76 8.33 -21.56 2.65
C GLY A 76 9.17 -20.28 2.65
N ILE A 77 8.92 -19.37 1.71
CA ILE A 77 9.66 -18.12 1.59
C ILE A 77 8.85 -16.99 2.20
N MET A 78 9.38 -16.35 3.24
CA MET A 78 8.77 -15.18 3.86
C MET A 78 9.04 -13.91 3.03
N LEU A 79 8.17 -12.89 3.18
CA LEU A 79 8.41 -11.60 2.53
C LEU A 79 9.74 -11.01 3.07
N PRO A 80 10.70 -10.64 2.21
CA PRO A 80 11.99 -10.14 2.65
C PRO A 80 11.87 -8.90 3.55
N GLY A 81 12.77 -8.81 4.54
CA GLY A 81 12.90 -7.65 5.42
C GLY A 81 11.80 -7.47 6.48
N GLN A 82 10.84 -8.39 6.61
CA GLN A 82 9.76 -8.29 7.60
C GLN A 82 10.12 -8.88 8.98
N LEU A 83 11.18 -9.69 9.04
CA LEU A 83 11.62 -10.41 10.23
C LEU A 83 13.02 -9.95 10.64
N ALA A 84 13.34 -10.14 11.91
CA ALA A 84 14.69 -9.92 12.42
C ALA A 84 15.70 -10.79 11.67
N MET A 85 16.88 -10.23 11.40
CA MET A 85 18.02 -11.02 10.93
C MET A 85 18.60 -11.87 12.07
N ASP A 86 19.40 -12.87 11.71
CA ASP A 86 20.02 -13.78 12.67
C ASP A 86 20.99 -13.06 13.62
N SER A 87 21.55 -11.91 13.20
CA SER A 87 22.46 -11.11 14.01
C SER A 87 22.22 -9.61 13.90
N TYR A 88 22.62 -8.89 14.94
CA TYR A 88 22.59 -7.42 14.95
C TYR A 88 23.50 -6.81 13.87
N GLU A 89 24.69 -7.39 13.66
CA GLU A 89 25.64 -6.92 12.65
C GLU A 89 25.07 -7.05 11.23
N GLU A 90 24.34 -8.12 10.94
CA GLU A 90 23.64 -8.28 9.67
C GLU A 90 22.50 -7.27 9.51
N SER A 91 21.72 -7.06 10.58
CA SER A 91 20.67 -6.04 10.62
C SER A 91 21.21 -4.63 10.31
N GLN A 92 22.42 -4.31 10.78
CA GLN A 92 23.08 -3.03 10.47
C GLN A 92 23.55 -2.93 9.01
N ARG A 93 23.98 -4.05 8.40
CA ARG A 93 24.46 -4.06 7.01
C ARG A 93 23.34 -4.07 5.98
N ARG A 94 22.21 -4.68 6.33
CA ARG A 94 21.06 -4.91 5.44
C ARG A 94 19.75 -4.61 6.15
N PRO A 95 19.54 -3.37 6.65
CA PRO A 95 18.31 -3.03 7.35
C PRO A 95 17.11 -3.14 6.40
N GLY A 96 16.02 -3.71 6.90
CA GLY A 96 14.74 -3.82 6.22
C GLY A 96 13.60 -3.15 6.99
N ASP A 97 12.38 -3.54 6.65
CA ASP A 97 11.17 -3.03 7.29
C ASP A 97 11.15 -3.38 8.79
N TYR A 98 11.69 -4.53 9.21
CA TYR A 98 11.79 -4.91 10.61
C TYR A 98 12.60 -3.87 11.40
N GLU A 99 13.83 -3.56 10.97
CA GLU A 99 14.67 -2.54 11.60
C GLU A 99 14.01 -1.15 11.58
N ALA A 100 13.36 -0.78 10.47
CA ALA A 100 12.64 0.48 10.36
C ALA A 100 11.46 0.60 11.35
N GLN A 101 10.79 -0.51 11.67
CA GLN A 101 9.71 -0.55 12.65
C GLN A 101 10.26 -0.52 14.09
N VAL A 102 11.17 -1.42 14.44
CA VAL A 102 11.63 -1.58 15.83
C VAL A 102 12.57 -0.46 16.30
N SER A 103 13.25 0.23 15.37
CA SER A 103 14.10 1.40 15.69
C SER A 103 13.31 2.60 16.22
N GLN A 104 11.98 2.61 16.07
CA GLN A 104 11.10 3.66 16.60
C GLN A 104 10.80 3.49 18.10
N ARG A 105 11.43 2.50 18.77
CA ARG A 105 11.19 2.04 20.16
C ARG A 105 9.97 1.10 20.25
N PRO A 106 9.78 0.37 21.37
CA PRO A 106 8.58 -0.45 21.57
C PRO A 106 7.27 0.34 21.43
N ILE A 107 7.28 1.62 21.79
CA ILE A 107 6.21 2.58 21.52
C ILE A 107 6.84 3.84 20.94
N ALA A 108 6.38 4.26 19.76
CA ALA A 108 6.83 5.47 19.11
C ALA A 108 6.49 6.72 19.94
N VAL A 109 7.47 7.61 20.11
CA VAL A 109 7.29 8.86 20.86
C VAL A 109 6.91 9.97 19.88
N HIS A 110 5.60 10.17 19.65
CA HIS A 110 5.11 11.14 18.68
C HIS A 110 5.63 12.58 18.89
N GLY A 111 5.98 12.96 20.12
CA GLY A 111 6.55 14.28 20.42
C GLY A 111 7.96 14.52 19.87
N LEU A 112 8.64 13.49 19.36
CA LEU A 112 9.96 13.58 18.74
C LEU A 112 9.92 13.59 17.21
N GLU A 113 8.73 13.54 16.61
CA GLU A 113 8.58 13.43 15.16
C GLU A 113 8.61 14.80 14.46
N HIS A 114 9.22 14.84 13.29
CA HIS A 114 9.21 15.98 12.37
C HIS A 114 8.57 15.55 11.04
N LEU A 115 7.24 15.57 10.99
CA LEU A 115 6.48 15.14 9.81
C LEU A 115 6.71 16.07 8.61
N ALA A 116 6.93 15.50 7.43
CA ALA A 116 7.08 16.18 6.16
C ALA A 116 5.85 15.96 5.24
N THR A 117 5.91 16.52 4.03
CA THR A 117 4.82 16.45 3.05
C THR A 117 4.39 15.01 2.72
N THR A 118 5.33 14.06 2.73
CA THR A 118 5.09 12.63 2.46
C THR A 118 4.33 11.94 3.59
N ASP A 119 4.38 12.48 4.82
CA ASP A 119 3.72 11.91 6.00
C ASP A 119 2.24 12.30 6.11
N ARG A 120 1.70 12.99 5.10
CA ARG A 120 0.27 13.35 5.05
C ARG A 120 -0.62 12.12 5.26
N GLY A 121 -0.28 10.99 4.64
CA GLY A 121 -1.01 9.72 4.82
C GLY A 121 -0.99 9.23 6.27
N VAL A 122 0.17 9.29 6.93
CA VAL A 122 0.33 8.91 8.34
C VAL A 122 -0.51 9.80 9.25
N ALA A 123 -0.47 11.12 9.05
CA ALA A 123 -1.27 12.06 9.82
C ALA A 123 -2.78 11.82 9.63
N MET A 124 -3.23 11.54 8.41
CA MET A 124 -4.61 11.19 8.09
C MET A 124 -5.04 9.89 8.77
N PHE A 125 -4.25 8.83 8.64
CA PHE A 125 -4.52 7.54 9.28
C PHE A 125 -4.67 7.67 10.80
N ARG A 126 -3.72 8.35 11.45
CA ARG A 126 -3.77 8.62 12.90
C ARG A 126 -5.03 9.39 13.33
N LYS A 127 -5.48 10.34 12.51
CA LYS A 127 -6.73 11.07 12.76
C LYS A 127 -7.94 10.12 12.68
N LEU A 128 -7.99 9.26 11.66
CA LEU A 128 -9.08 8.29 11.50
C LEU A 128 -9.14 7.30 12.67
N VAL A 129 -7.98 6.79 13.13
CA VAL A 129 -7.91 5.89 14.29
C VAL A 129 -8.44 6.59 15.54
N ARG A 130 -7.96 7.80 15.84
CA ARG A 130 -8.43 8.57 17.02
C ARG A 130 -9.92 8.85 16.98
N ASN A 131 -10.44 9.21 15.81
CA ASN A 131 -11.88 9.43 15.64
C ASN A 131 -12.69 8.15 15.85
N GLY A 132 -12.21 7.01 15.35
CA GLY A 132 -12.85 5.71 15.57
C GLY A 132 -12.86 5.31 17.05
N ILE A 133 -11.74 5.52 17.76
CA ILE A 133 -11.66 5.29 19.22
C ILE A 133 -12.68 6.17 19.96
N GLN A 134 -12.78 7.45 19.60
CA GLN A 134 -13.73 8.37 20.22
C GLN A 134 -15.18 7.96 19.94
N ALA A 135 -15.52 7.63 18.70
CA ALA A 135 -16.86 7.17 18.34
C ALA A 135 -17.28 5.96 19.18
N VAL A 136 -16.41 4.96 19.32
CA VAL A 136 -16.67 3.77 20.16
C VAL A 136 -16.89 4.15 21.63
N ARG A 137 -16.09 5.07 22.18
CA ARG A 137 -16.26 5.56 23.57
C ARG A 137 -17.60 6.24 23.78
N ASP A 138 -18.10 6.94 22.77
CA ASP A 138 -19.38 7.64 22.80
C ASP A 138 -20.57 6.72 22.48
N GLY A 139 -20.34 5.41 22.34
CA GLY A 139 -21.38 4.42 22.00
C GLY A 139 -21.82 4.47 20.54
N GLN A 140 -21.02 5.08 19.66
CA GLN A 140 -21.26 5.18 18.23
C GLN A 140 -20.39 4.21 17.42
N ASP A 141 -20.79 3.99 16.17
CA ASP A 141 -20.01 3.18 15.23
C ASP A 141 -18.82 3.97 14.66
N PRO A 142 -17.62 3.35 14.59
CA PRO A 142 -16.51 3.94 13.87
C PRO A 142 -16.78 3.96 12.36
N LEU A 143 -16.20 4.93 11.67
CA LEU A 143 -16.31 5.07 10.22
C LEU A 143 -15.84 3.80 9.50
N GLY A 144 -16.65 3.31 8.56
CA GLY A 144 -16.30 2.15 7.73
C GLY A 144 -16.61 0.80 8.38
N LEU A 145 -17.26 0.77 9.55
CA LEU A 145 -17.73 -0.48 10.13
C LEU A 145 -18.78 -1.14 9.21
N SER A 146 -18.46 -2.34 8.71
CA SER A 146 -19.40 -3.20 8.01
C SER A 146 -19.78 -4.39 8.89
N ARG A 147 -21.08 -4.60 9.10
CA ARG A 147 -21.63 -5.76 9.84
C ARG A 147 -22.29 -6.81 8.92
N GLY A 148 -22.46 -6.46 7.65
CA GLY A 148 -23.08 -7.35 6.67
C GLY A 148 -22.04 -7.97 5.74
N ASN A 149 -22.51 -8.82 4.84
CA ASN A 149 -21.69 -9.45 3.80
C ASN A 149 -21.57 -8.57 2.54
N ALA A 150 -21.72 -7.25 2.69
CA ALA A 150 -21.55 -6.32 1.58
C ALA A 150 -20.09 -6.37 1.10
N VAL A 151 -19.89 -6.51 -0.20
CA VAL A 151 -18.56 -6.44 -0.79
C VAL A 151 -18.06 -5.00 -0.68
N LEU A 152 -16.95 -4.82 0.02
CA LEU A 152 -16.30 -3.52 0.12
C LEU A 152 -15.30 -3.38 -1.03
N PRO A 153 -15.41 -2.35 -1.88
CA PRO A 153 -14.40 -2.09 -2.89
C PRO A 153 -13.07 -1.72 -2.20
N THR A 154 -11.98 -2.25 -2.74
CA THR A 154 -10.62 -1.80 -2.40
C THR A 154 -9.91 -1.31 -3.65
N PHE A 155 -8.91 -0.46 -3.46
CA PHE A 155 -8.27 0.32 -4.52
C PHE A 155 -6.76 0.12 -4.58
N CYS A 156 -6.19 -0.78 -3.78
CA CYS A 156 -4.78 -1.13 -3.87
C CYS A 156 -4.47 -1.80 -5.21
N ASN A 157 -3.56 -1.22 -6.00
CA ASN A 157 -3.25 -1.71 -7.33
C ASN A 157 -1.96 -1.16 -7.93
N ASP A 158 -1.49 -1.84 -8.97
CA ASP A 158 -0.61 -1.26 -9.99
C ASP A 158 -1.41 -1.06 -11.30
N THR A 159 -1.08 0.00 -12.03
CA THR A 159 -1.59 0.26 -13.39
C THR A 159 -0.54 1.01 -14.19
N VAL A 160 -0.32 0.56 -15.42
CA VAL A 160 0.68 1.14 -16.31
C VAL A 160 -0.04 1.69 -17.54
N VAL A 161 0.00 3.00 -17.69
CA VAL A 161 -0.63 3.71 -18.80
C VAL A 161 0.46 4.15 -19.78
N HIS A 162 0.33 3.75 -21.04
CA HIS A 162 1.14 4.32 -22.10
C HIS A 162 0.75 5.79 -22.29
N GLN A 163 1.69 6.70 -21.99
CA GLN A 163 1.53 8.14 -22.08
C GLN A 163 2.90 8.78 -22.33
N PRO A 164 3.33 8.82 -23.61
CA PRO A 164 4.56 9.48 -24.01
C PRO A 164 4.59 10.92 -23.47
N PRO A 165 5.75 11.41 -23.03
CA PRO A 165 5.84 12.77 -22.52
C PRO A 165 5.62 13.77 -23.65
N ALA A 166 4.78 14.79 -23.42
CA ALA A 166 4.48 15.81 -24.43
C ALA A 166 5.69 16.72 -24.73
N VAL A 167 6.62 16.82 -23.79
CA VAL A 167 7.89 17.54 -23.84
C VAL A 167 8.94 16.68 -23.15
N ASP A 168 10.23 16.82 -23.49
CA ASP A 168 11.29 16.08 -22.79
C ASP A 168 11.18 16.30 -21.26
N PRO A 169 11.00 15.23 -20.45
CA PRO A 169 10.90 15.34 -18.99
C PRO A 169 12.08 16.04 -18.32
N LYS A 170 13.25 16.04 -18.96
CA LYS A 170 14.43 16.78 -18.48
C LYS A 170 14.35 18.27 -18.79
N ALA A 171 13.74 18.63 -19.92
CA ALA A 171 13.57 20.02 -20.32
C ALA A 171 12.46 20.72 -19.51
N ASP A 172 11.35 20.02 -19.24
CA ASP A 172 10.28 20.53 -18.39
C ASP A 172 9.76 19.46 -17.39
N PRO A 173 10.48 19.28 -16.26
CA PRO A 173 10.07 18.32 -15.23
C PRO A 173 8.80 18.75 -14.48
N ILE A 174 8.40 20.03 -14.56
CA ILE A 174 7.18 20.51 -13.89
C ILE A 174 5.96 20.08 -14.70
N ALA A 175 5.96 20.31 -16.01
CA ALA A 175 4.89 19.87 -16.90
C ALA A 175 4.75 18.35 -16.89
N ASP A 176 5.85 17.58 -16.93
CA ASP A 176 5.78 16.12 -16.87
C ASP A 176 5.16 15.62 -15.55
N ARG A 177 5.58 16.19 -14.40
CA ARG A 177 4.97 15.87 -13.10
C ARG A 177 3.50 16.25 -13.04
N ALA A 178 3.09 17.37 -13.63
CA ALA A 178 1.69 17.78 -13.70
C ALA A 178 0.87 16.77 -14.52
N ALA A 179 1.38 16.34 -15.68
CA ALA A 179 0.75 15.34 -16.52
C ALA A 179 0.62 13.97 -15.83
N MET A 180 1.68 13.50 -15.14
CA MET A 180 1.62 12.27 -14.35
C MET A 180 0.58 12.36 -13.23
N ARG A 181 0.53 13.48 -12.50
CA ARG A 181 -0.47 13.71 -11.44
C ARG A 181 -1.89 13.74 -11.98
N ALA A 182 -2.11 14.35 -13.14
CA ALA A 182 -3.41 14.37 -13.79
C ALA A 182 -3.87 12.95 -14.17
N THR A 183 -2.97 12.13 -14.70
CA THR A 183 -3.27 10.72 -14.99
C THR A 183 -3.55 9.90 -13.74
N GLY A 184 -2.72 10.03 -12.70
CA GLY A 184 -2.96 9.36 -11.42
C GLY A 184 -4.31 9.74 -10.80
N ARG A 185 -4.67 11.03 -10.85
CA ARG A 185 -5.97 11.52 -10.38
C ARG A 185 -7.13 10.93 -11.17
N ARG A 186 -7.05 10.96 -12.51
CA ARG A 186 -8.08 10.41 -13.39
C ARG A 186 -8.30 8.91 -13.14
N LEU A 187 -7.23 8.15 -12.90
CA LEU A 187 -7.33 6.74 -12.52
C LEU A 187 -8.04 6.57 -11.18
N ALA A 188 -7.60 7.28 -10.14
CA ALA A 188 -8.20 7.20 -8.81
C ALA A 188 -9.69 7.58 -8.80
N GLU A 189 -10.04 8.68 -9.46
CA GLU A 189 -11.44 9.12 -9.61
C GLU A 189 -12.26 8.09 -10.40
N GLY A 190 -11.67 7.49 -11.43
CA GLY A 190 -12.28 6.41 -12.19
C GLY A 190 -12.58 5.19 -11.33
N TYR A 191 -11.63 4.75 -10.50
CA TYR A 191 -11.84 3.60 -9.61
C TYR A 191 -12.87 3.88 -8.52
N VAL A 192 -12.89 5.09 -7.95
CA VAL A 192 -13.94 5.45 -6.98
C VAL A 192 -15.33 5.42 -7.61
N LYS A 193 -15.44 5.83 -8.89
CA LYS A 193 -16.71 5.86 -9.63
C LYS A 193 -17.17 4.47 -10.08
N ASP A 194 -16.26 3.65 -10.59
CA ASP A 194 -16.50 2.26 -11.05
C ASP A 194 -15.44 1.33 -10.45
N PRO A 195 -15.64 0.84 -9.21
CA PRO A 195 -14.61 0.06 -8.52
C PRO A 195 -14.27 -1.25 -9.24
N PRO A 196 -12.98 -1.46 -9.66
CA PRO A 196 -12.61 -2.58 -10.51
C PRO A 196 -12.80 -3.96 -9.90
N LEU A 197 -12.80 -4.06 -8.57
CA LEU A 197 -12.95 -5.32 -7.82
C LEU A 197 -14.39 -5.59 -7.38
N LEU A 198 -15.34 -4.71 -7.69
CA LEU A 198 -16.74 -5.00 -7.41
C LEU A 198 -17.31 -5.96 -8.49
N PRO A 199 -18.01 -7.03 -8.07
CA PRO A 199 -18.75 -7.87 -9.00
C PRO A 199 -19.74 -7.01 -9.80
N ARG A 200 -19.70 -7.12 -11.12
CA ARG A 200 -20.74 -6.53 -11.98
C ARG A 200 -21.97 -7.46 -11.95
N ALA A 201 -23.14 -6.86 -11.75
CA ALA A 201 -24.43 -7.54 -11.79
C ALA A 201 -24.78 -8.02 -13.21
#